data_AF-A0A9X3AHE6-F1
#
_entry.id   AF-A0A9X3AHE6-F1
#
_cell.length_a   1.000
_cell.length_b   1.000
_cell.length_c   1.000
_cell.angle_alpha   90.00
_cell.angle_beta   90.00
_cell.angle_gamma   90.00
#
_symmetry.space_group_name_H-M   'P 1'
#
loop_
_entity.id
_entity.type
_entity.pdbx_description
1 polymer ?
#
loop_
_entity_poly.entity_id
_entity_poly.type
_entity_poly.pdbx_seq_one_letter_code
_entity_poly.pdbx_strand_id
1 'polypeptide(L)'
;MANPSKTLELQILDREYRINCPDGAEEKLRDAARYLNEKMSEIKNAGSSAGKVLGTDRVAVIAALNIAHQLRELEAEHQQMKRDLDKMHSAIDEALEQNLQLEL
;
A
#
# COMPACT_ATOMS: atom_id res chain seq x y z
N MET A 1 -4.77 -22.85 22.02
CA MET A 1 -3.76 -22.21 22.89
C MET A 1 -3.69 -20.75 22.48
N ALA A 2 -4.09 -19.82 23.35
CA ALA A 2 -4.10 -18.40 23.01
C ALA A 2 -2.65 -17.90 22.94
N ASN A 3 -2.20 -17.54 21.75
CA ASN A 3 -0.87 -16.98 21.57
C ASN A 3 -0.88 -15.57 22.22
N PRO A 4 0.02 -15.24 23.15
CA PRO A 4 0.01 -13.93 23.78
C PRO A 4 0.32 -12.89 22.70
N SER A 5 -0.70 -12.14 22.27
CA SER A 5 -0.52 -11.06 21.31
C SER A 5 0.47 -10.06 21.93
N LYS A 6 1.68 -9.99 21.39
CA LYS A 6 2.65 -8.99 21.81
C LYS A 6 2.10 -7.62 21.44
N THR A 7 2.14 -6.67 22.37
CA THR A 7 1.81 -5.28 22.06
C THR A 7 3.07 -4.60 21.53
N LEU A 8 2.93 -3.89 20.41
CA LEU A 8 3.98 -3.08 19.81
C LEU A 8 3.69 -1.61 20.08
N GLU A 9 4.69 -0.93 20.64
CA GLU A 9 4.67 0.52 20.83
C GLU A 9 5.27 1.22 19.61
N LEU A 10 4.54 2.21 19.09
CA LEU A 10 4.87 2.99 17.91
C LEU A 10 4.69 4.48 18.19
N GLN A 11 5.51 5.31 17.57
CA GLN A 11 5.37 6.77 17.62
C GLN A 11 5.01 7.29 16.23
N ILE A 12 3.89 8.01 16.13
CA ILE A 12 3.39 8.58 14.87
C ILE A 12 2.96 10.02 15.15
N LEU A 13 3.56 10.98 14.46
CA LEU A 13 3.32 12.42 14.58
C LEU A 13 3.31 12.89 16.05
N ASP A 14 4.38 12.55 16.78
CA ASP A 14 4.60 12.87 18.20
C ASP A 14 3.59 12.23 19.18
N ARG A 15 2.78 11.26 18.73
CA ARG A 15 1.85 10.51 19.57
C ARG A 15 2.27 9.04 19.67
N GLU A 16 2.15 8.48 20.87
CA GLU A 16 2.41 7.06 21.13
C GLU A 16 1.16 6.21 20.90
N TYR A 17 1.34 5.07 20.25
CA TYR A 17 0.30 4.11 19.93
C TYR A 17 0.73 2.71 20.36
N ARG A 18 -0.21 1.96 20.94
CA ARG A 18 -0.05 0.55 21.27
C ARG A 18 -0.95 -0.28 20.37
N ILE A 19 -0.35 -1.16 19.57
CA ILE A 19 -1.08 -2.03 18.64
C ILE A 19 -0.79 -3.49 18.93
N ASN A 20 -1.75 -4.36 18.63
CA ASN A 20 -1.52 -5.80 18.66
C ASN A 20 -0.59 -6.19 17.51
N CYS A 21 0.51 -6.85 17.85
CA CYS A 21 1.52 -7.33 16.92
C CYS A 21 1.49 -8.85 16.87
N PRO A 22 1.03 -9.42 15.74
CA PRO A 22 1.22 -10.84 15.46
C PRO A 22 2.71 -11.20 15.42
N ASP A 23 3.04 -12.46 15.71
CA ASP A 23 4.40 -12.95 15.63
C ASP A 23 4.96 -12.76 14.21
N GLY A 24 6.17 -12.21 14.11
CA GLY A 24 6.84 -11.94 12.83
C GLY A 24 6.32 -10.72 12.05
N ALA A 25 5.33 -9.98 12.55
CA ALA A 25 4.80 -8.79 11.89
C ALA A 25 5.46 -7.47 12.35
N GLU A 26 6.29 -7.51 13.40
CA GLU A 26 6.82 -6.31 14.06
C GLU A 26 7.51 -5.35 13.09
N GLU A 27 8.45 -5.84 12.28
CA GLU A 27 9.20 -5.00 11.34
C GLU A 27 8.28 -4.34 10.30
N LYS A 28 7.32 -5.11 9.75
CA LYS A 28 6.34 -4.60 8.78
C LYS A 28 5.44 -3.53 9.40
N LEU A 29 5.03 -3.70 10.65
CA LEU A 29 4.23 -2.72 11.38
C LEU A 29 5.04 -1.45 11.69
N ARG A 30 6.31 -1.58 12.06
CA ARG A 30 7.23 -0.43 12.25
C ARG A 30 7.45 0.34 10.94
N ASP A 31 7.62 -0.37 9.83
CA ASP A 31 7.75 0.23 8.51
C ASP A 31 6.48 0.98 8.10
N ALA A 32 5.31 0.35 8.25
CA ALA A 32 4.02 0.99 7.99
C ALA A 32 3.80 2.24 8.87
N ALA A 33 4.20 2.21 10.14
CA ALA A 33 4.11 3.34 11.04
C ALA A 33 5.02 4.50 10.62
N ARG A 34 6.26 4.20 10.20
CA ARG A 34 7.20 5.20 9.66
C ARG A 34 6.63 5.85 8.40
N TYR A 35 6.12 5.05 7.48
CA TYR A 35 5.51 5.55 6.25
C TYR A 35 4.30 6.46 6.53
N LEU A 36 3.41 6.04 7.44
CA LEU A 36 2.29 6.88 7.88
C LEU A 36 2.76 8.19 8.52
N ASN A 37 3.79 8.13 9.37
CA ASN A 37 4.38 9.31 10.00
C ASN A 37 4.94 10.32 8.99
N GLU A 38 5.64 9.83 7.95
CA GLU A 38 6.13 10.65 6.85
C GLU A 38 4.98 11.35 6.10
N LYS A 39 3.94 10.59 5.72
CA LYS A 39 2.77 11.15 5.02
C LYS A 39 2.02 12.18 5.86
N MET A 40 1.83 11.91 7.14
CA MET A 40 1.20 12.87 8.06
C MET A 40 2.07 14.14 8.22
N SER A 41 3.39 14.00 8.29
CA SER A 41 4.33 15.13 8.38
C SER A 41 4.30 16.01 7.12
N GLU A 42 4.30 15.40 5.94
CA GLU A 42 4.17 16.10 4.65
C GLU A 42 2.88 16.95 4.62
N ILE A 43 1.74 16.36 4.98
CA ILE A 43 0.43 17.03 4.97
C ILE A 43 0.38 18.17 5.98
N LYS A 44 0.91 17.96 7.20
CA LYS A 44 1.00 18.99 8.24
C LYS A 44 1.81 20.19 7.76
N ASN A 45 2.99 19.93 7.18
CA ASN A 45 3.89 20.97 6.69
C ASN A 45 3.30 21.76 5.52
N ALA A 46 2.63 21.08 4.58
CA ALA A 46 1.95 21.71 3.45
C ALA A 46 0.76 22.57 3.88
N GLY A 47 0.02 22.17 4.92
CA GLY A 47 -1.07 22.98 5.48
C GLY A 47 -0.55 24.25 6.16
N SER A 48 0.54 24.13 6.92
CA SER A 48 1.17 25.25 7.63
C SER A 48 1.73 26.32 6.70
N SER A 49 2.31 25.95 5.55
CA SER A 49 2.82 26.92 4.56
C SER A 49 1.71 27.73 3.88
N ALA A 50 0.51 27.17 3.77
CA ALA A 50 -0.69 27.86 3.27
C ALA A 50 -1.41 28.71 4.34
N GLY A 51 -0.81 28.92 5.52
CA GLY A 51 -1.37 29.70 6.62
C GLY A 51 -2.50 28.99 7.39
N LYS A 52 -2.75 27.70 7.13
CA LYS A 52 -3.82 26.92 7.76
C LYS A 52 -3.25 25.75 8.54
N VAL A 53 -3.12 25.91 9.86
CA VAL A 53 -2.75 24.81 10.74
C VAL A 53 -3.87 23.77 10.76
N LEU A 54 -3.57 22.57 10.28
CA LEU A 54 -4.49 21.42 10.34
C LEU A 54 -4.31 20.69 11.66
N GLY A 55 -5.42 20.34 12.33
CA GLY A 55 -5.37 19.47 13.51
C GLY A 55 -4.94 18.05 13.15
N THR A 56 -4.29 17.36 14.08
CA THR A 56 -3.73 16.01 13.88
C THR A 56 -4.74 15.00 13.35
N ASP A 57 -5.99 15.04 13.83
CA ASP A 57 -7.01 14.07 13.40
C ASP A 57 -7.37 14.26 11.92
N ARG A 58 -7.43 15.51 11.46
CA ARG A 58 -7.64 15.82 10.04
C ARG A 58 -6.44 15.42 9.19
N VAL A 59 -5.22 15.65 9.69
CA VAL A 59 -3.99 15.18 9.02
C VAL A 59 -4.00 13.66 8.87
N ALA A 60 -4.39 12.93 9.91
CA ALA A 60 -4.48 11.46 9.89
C ALA A 60 -5.50 10.96 8.86
N VAL A 61 -6.70 11.58 8.80
CA VAL A 61 -7.73 11.20 7.82
C VAL A 61 -7.25 11.45 6.39
N ILE A 62 -6.60 12.59 6.12
CA ILE A 62 -6.07 12.88 4.78
C ILE A 62 -4.95 11.90 4.41
N ALA A 63 -4.05 11.60 5.36
CA ALA A 63 -2.98 10.62 5.13
C ALA A 63 -3.55 9.24 4.81
N ALA A 64 -4.50 8.75 5.62
CA ALA A 64 -5.17 7.48 5.38
C ALA A 64 -5.87 7.43 4.02
N LEU A 65 -6.56 8.51 3.63
CA LEU A 65 -7.24 8.59 2.34
C LEU A 65 -6.25 8.52 1.17
N ASN A 66 -5.14 9.25 1.25
CA ASN A 66 -4.11 9.25 0.21
C ASN A 66 -3.45 7.88 0.06
N ILE A 67 -3.14 7.22 1.18
CA ILE A 67 -2.55 5.87 1.17
C ILE A 67 -3.54 4.85 0.59
N ALA A 68 -4.82 4.93 0.99
CA ALA A 68 -5.85 4.05 0.44
C ALA A 68 -6.03 4.25 -1.07
N HIS A 69 -5.97 5.50 -1.56
CA HIS A 69 -6.00 5.81 -2.99
C HIS A 69 -4.84 5.17 -3.75
N GLN A 70 -3.61 5.36 -3.28
CA GLN A 70 -2.41 4.78 -3.89
C GLN A 70 -2.48 3.25 -3.96
N LEU A 71 -3.01 2.61 -2.90
CA LEU A 71 -3.23 1.16 -2.91
C LEU A 71 -4.24 0.74 -4.00
N ARG A 72 -5.33 1.49 -4.18
CA ARG A 72 -6.32 1.20 -5.24
C ARG A 72 -5.71 1.37 -6.63
N GLU A 73 -4.90 2.40 -6.84
CA GLU A 73 -4.19 2.62 -8.11
C GLU A 73 -3.24 1.46 -8.41
N LEU A 74 -2.41 1.06 -7.44
CA LEU A 74 -1.47 -0.05 -7.60
C LEU A 74 -2.19 -1.38 -7.89
N GLU A 75 -3.32 -1.64 -7.23
CA GLU A 75 -4.14 -2.82 -7.53
C GLU A 75 -4.71 -2.76 -8.94
N ALA A 76 -5.19 -1.61 -9.41
CA ALA A 76 -5.71 -1.45 -10.76
C ALA A 76 -4.63 -1.67 -11.82
N GLU A 77 -3.42 -1.13 -11.61
CA GLU A 77 -2.25 -1.34 -12.45
C GLU A 77 -1.84 -2.82 -12.50
N HIS A 78 -1.79 -3.48 -11.34
CA HIS A 78 -1.47 -4.91 -11.28
C HIS A 78 -2.51 -5.77 -12.01
N GLN A 79 -3.81 -5.45 -11.88
CA GLN A 79 -4.85 -6.14 -12.63
C GLN A 79 -4.73 -5.89 -14.14
N GLN A 80 -4.34 -4.69 -14.56
CA GLN A 80 -4.09 -4.38 -15.96
C GLN A 80 -2.90 -5.19 -16.51
N MET A 81 -1.78 -5.20 -15.77
CA MET A 81 -0.60 -5.99 -16.13
C MET A 81 -0.92 -7.48 -16.26
N LYS A 82 -1.73 -8.03 -15.35
CA LYS A 82 -2.19 -9.42 -15.43
C LYS A 82 -2.99 -9.67 -16.72
N ARG A 83 -3.94 -8.79 -17.06
CA ARG A 83 -4.71 -8.90 -18.31
C ARG A 83 -3.80 -8.87 -19.55
N ASP A 84 -2.77 -8.04 -19.53
CA ASP A 84 -1.85 -7.93 -20.65
C ASP A 84 -0.93 -9.16 -20.78
N LEU A 85 -0.50 -9.74 -19.66
CA LEU A 85 0.18 -11.05 -19.65
C LEU A 85 -0.71 -12.16 -20.20
N ASP A 86 -1.98 -12.23 -19.80
CA ASP A 86 -2.91 -13.25 -20.29
C ASP A 86 -3.15 -13.12 -21.81
N LYS A 87 -3.23 -11.89 -22.33
CA LYS A 87 -3.32 -11.64 -23.78
C LYS A 87 -2.07 -12.09 -24.52
N MET A 88 -0.88 -11.82 -23.97
CA MET A 88 0.37 -12.25 -24.58
C MET A 88 0.47 -13.78 -24.63
N HIS A 89 0.08 -14.48 -23.56
CA HIS A 89 0.03 -15.95 -23.57
C HIS A 89 -0.92 -16.46 -24.66
N SER A 90 -2.15 -15.92 -24.74
CA SER A 90 -3.12 -16.34 -25.76
C SER A 90 -2.61 -16.09 -27.19
N ALA A 91 -1.91 -14.98 -27.43
CA ALA A 91 -1.35 -14.68 -28.76
C ALA A 91 -0.19 -15.61 -29.13
N ILE A 92 0.62 -16.04 -28.15
CA ILE A 92 1.68 -17.03 -28.37
C ILE A 92 1.07 -18.39 -28.69
N ASP A 93 0.06 -18.82 -27.92
CA ASP A 93 -0.64 -20.09 -28.16
C ASP A 93 -1.25 -20.13 -29.57
N GLU A 94 -1.93 -19.05 -29.98
CA GLU A 94 -2.50 -18.94 -31.32
C GLU A 94 -1.43 -18.98 -32.42
N ALA A 95 -0.30 -18.28 -32.25
CA ALA A 95 0.79 -18.28 -33.22
C ALA A 95 1.46 -19.67 -33.35
N LEU A 96 1.59 -20.41 -32.23
CA LEU A 96 2.13 -21.77 -32.24
C LEU A 96 1.18 -22.74 -32.96
N GLU A 97 -0.13 -22.63 -32.73
CA GLU A 97 -1.13 -23.43 -33.44
C GLU A 97 -1.14 -23.15 -34.94
N GLN A 98 -1.07 -21.88 -35.34
CA GLN A 98 -0.99 -21.47 -36.75
C GLN A 98 0.26 -22.05 -37.43
N ASN A 99 1.40 -22.05 -36.74
CA ASN A 99 2.64 -22.61 -37.29
C ASN A 99 2.53 -24.12 -37.51
N LEU A 100 1.95 -24.86 -36.54
CA LEU A 100 1.74 -26.31 -36.67
C LEU A 100 0.79 -26.68 -37.83
N GLN A 101 -0.19 -25.82 -38.14
CA GLN A 101 -1.09 -26.01 -39.28
C GLN A 101 -0.40 -25.79 -40.63
N LEU A 102 0.66 -25.00 -40.70
CA LEU A 102 1.40 -24.72 -41.93
C LEU A 102 2.42 -25.82 -42.28
N GLU A 103 2.78 -26.68 -41.32
CA GLU A 103 3.72 -27.80 -41.52
C GLU A 103 3.03 -29.11 -41.97
N LEU A 104 1.70 -29.14 -42.10
CA LEU A 104 0.89 -30.25 -42.60
C LEU A 104 0.36 -29.98 -44.01
#